data_AF-A0A926R043-F1
#
_entry.id   AF-A0A926R043-F1
#
_cell.length_a   1.000
_cell.length_b   1.000
_cell.length_c   1.000
_cell.angle_alpha   90.00
_cell.angle_beta   90.00
_cell.angle_gamma   90.00
#
_symmetry.space_group_name_H-M   'P 1'
#
loop_
_entity.id
_entity.type
_entity.pdbx_description
1 polymer ?
#
loop_
_entity_poly.entity_id
_entity_poly.type
_entity_poly.pdbx_seq_one_letter_code
_entity_poly.pdbx_strand_id
1 'polypeptide(L)' 'MAHFWINQGVPGAKEQQVHAHAYVMEGEYVHFLDETKRKVMSIRQEITFLIERSDA' A
#
# COMPACT_ATOMS: atom_id res chain seq x y z
N MET A 1 1.63 -11.85 -6.83
CA MET A 1 1.45 -10.40 -6.59
C MET A 1 0.40 -10.24 -5.52
N ALA A 2 0.65 -9.39 -4.52
CA ALA A 2 -0.29 -9.12 -3.46
C ALA A 2 -1.08 -7.83 -3.77
N HIS A 3 -2.33 -7.79 -3.29
CA HIS A 3 -3.20 -6.63 -3.38
C HIS A 3 -3.22 -5.94 -2.01
N PHE A 4 -2.83 -4.67 -1.97
CA PHE A 4 -2.88 -3.87 -0.76
C PHE A 4 -3.94 -2.78 -0.90
N TRP A 5 -4.73 -2.58 0.15
CA TRP A 5 -5.77 -1.55 0.18
C TRP A 5 -5.36 -0.43 1.13
N ILE A 6 -5.33 0.79 0.59
CA ILE A 6 -5.10 2.01 1.32
C ILE A 6 -6.45 2.67 1.59
N ASN A 7 -6.69 3.02 2.85
CA ASN A 7 -7.86 3.78 3.29
C ASN A 7 -9.21 3.15 2.91
N GLN A 8 -9.26 1.83 2.71
CA GLN A 8 -10.50 1.13 2.41
C GLN A 8 -11.48 1.27 3.56
N GLY A 9 -12.67 1.80 3.27
CA GLY A 9 -13.72 2.03 4.27
C GLY A 9 -13.47 3.19 5.24
N VAL A 10 -12.50 4.07 4.97
CA VAL A 10 -12.25 5.27 5.79
C VAL A 10 -13.06 6.46 5.25
N PRO A 11 -14.07 6.98 5.99
CA PRO A 11 -14.91 8.07 5.51
C PRO A 11 -14.10 9.34 5.22
N GLY A 12 -14.25 9.90 4.03
CA GLY A 12 -13.56 11.13 3.61
C GLY A 12 -12.10 10.95 3.18
N ALA A 13 -11.53 9.75 3.28
CA ALA A 13 -10.22 9.44 2.76
C ALA A 13 -10.32 8.82 1.35
N LYS A 14 -9.29 9.05 0.52
CA LYS A 14 -9.21 8.46 -0.82
C LYS A 14 -8.78 7.00 -0.70
N GLU A 15 -9.68 6.09 -1.06
CA GLU A 15 -9.38 4.67 -1.19
C GLU A 15 -8.49 4.42 -2.42
N GLN A 16 -7.48 3.57 -2.26
CA GLN A 16 -6.59 3.19 -3.35
C GLN A 16 -6.14 1.74 -3.22
N GLN A 17 -6.22 1.00 -4.32
CA GLN A 17 -5.63 -0.33 -4.43
C GLN A 17 -4.21 -0.24 -4.98
N VAL A 18 -3.31 -1.02 -4.39
CA VAL A 18 -1.90 -1.13 -4.80
C VAL A 18 -1.59 -2.56 -5.16
N HIS A 19 -0.95 -2.72 -6.31
CA HIS A 19 -0.41 -3.99 -6.76
C HIS A 19 1.09 -3.98 -6.54
N ALA A 20 1.58 -4.85 -5.66
CA ALA A 20 3.00 -4.95 -5.36
C ALA A 20 3.44 -6.39 -5.10
N HIS A 21 4.73 -6.63 -5.32
CA HIS A 21 5.39 -7.90 -5.02
C HIS A 21 5.75 -7.99 -3.54
N ALA A 22 6.23 -6.88 -2.98
CA ALA A 22 6.58 -6.75 -1.58
C ALA A 22 6.31 -5.32 -1.09
N TYR A 23 6.25 -5.16 0.23
CA TYR A 23 6.32 -3.85 0.87
C TYR A 23 7.35 -3.84 1.99
N VAL A 24 7.89 -2.65 2.28
CA VAL A 24 8.79 -2.38 3.40
C VAL A 24 8.32 -1.12 4.12
N MET A 25 8.38 -1.13 5.44
CA MET A 25 8.20 0.07 6.26
C MET A 25 9.57 0.66 6.61
N GLU A 26 9.79 1.92 6.29
CA GLU A 26 11.03 2.64 6.61
C GLU A 26 10.70 4.06 7.09
N GLY A 27 11.07 4.36 8.33
CA GLY A 27 10.68 5.61 8.99
C GLY A 27 9.16 5.81 9.00
N GLU A 28 8.71 6.94 8.47
CA GLU A 28 7.29 7.30 8.36
C GLU A 28 6.64 6.82 7.05
N TYR A 29 7.30 5.97 6.27
CA TYR A 29 6.82 5.55 4.95
C TYR A 29 6.57 4.05 4.86
N VAL A 30 5.63 3.71 3.98
CA VAL A 30 5.44 2.37 3.44
C VAL A 30 5.82 2.41 1.96
N HIS A 31 6.77 1.57 1.59
CA HIS A 31 7.27 1.42 0.22
C HIS A 31 6.71 0.15 -0.39
N PHE A 32 6.09 0.26 -1.55
CA PHE A 32 5.55 -0.84 -2.32
C PHE A 32 6.38 -1.04 -3.58
N LEU A 33 6.92 -2.25 -3.76
CA LEU A 33 7.73 -2.61 -4.92
C LEU A 33 6.88 -3.34 -5.98
N ASP A 34 6.80 -2.77 -7.17
CA ASP A 34 6.32 -3.45 -8.38
C ASP A 34 7.55 -3.90 -9.20
N GLU A 35 7.95 -5.17 -9.07
CA GLU A 35 9.09 -5.73 -9.79
C GLU A 35 8.84 -5.85 -11.30
N THR A 36 7.60 -6.05 -11.73
CA THR A 36 7.23 -6.13 -13.15
C THR A 36 7.49 -4.80 -13.85
N LYS A 37 7.12 -3.70 -13.21
CA LYS A 37 7.32 -2.33 -13.74
C LYS A 37 8.63 -1.69 -13.26
N ARG A 38 9.38 -2.36 -12.38
CA ARG A 38 10.56 -1.82 -11.69
C ARG A 38 10.28 -0.44 -11.07
N LYS A 39 9.15 -0.32 -10.37
CA LYS A 39 8.68 0.95 -9.78
C LYS A 39 8.47 0.79 -8.28
N VAL A 40 8.84 1.82 -7.52
CA VAL A 40 8.53 1.95 -6.10
C VAL A 40 7.46 3.02 -5.90
N MET A 41 6.44 2.72 -5.11
CA MET A 41 5.48 3.70 -4.63
C MET A 41 5.64 3.87 -3.11
N SER A 42 5.83 5.10 -2.66
CA SER A 42 6.03 5.42 -1.25
C SER A 42 4.85 6.22 -0.72
N ILE A 43 4.34 5.84 0.44
CA ILE A 43 3.20 6.50 1.08
C ILE A 43 3.53 6.78 2.54
N ARG A 44 3.18 7.97 3.04
CA ARG A 44 3.36 8.32 4.46
C ARG A 44 2.36 7.59 5.35
N GLN A 45 2.82 7.05 6.47
CA GLN A 45 2.02 6.34 7.46
C GLN A 45 0.95 7.23 8.11
N GLU A 46 1.25 8.53 8.35
CA GLU A 46 0.33 9.48 9.00
C GLU A 46 -1.01 9.67 8.27
N ILE A 47 -1.06 9.38 6.97
CA ILE A 47 -2.24 9.62 6.12
C ILE A 47 -2.87 8.32 5.60
N THR A 48 -2.46 7.17 6.13
CA THR A 48 -2.70 5.88 5.47
C THR A 48 -3.04 4.77 6.46
N PHE A 49 -4.29 4.31 6.43
CA PHE A 49 -4.68 3.06 7.05
C PHE A 49 -4.43 1.93 6.04
N LEU A 50 -3.34 1.18 6.25
CA LEU A 50 -3.02 0.02 5.41
C LEU A 50 -3.73 -1.20 5.99
N ILE A 51 -4.63 -1.79 5.20
CA ILE A 51 -5.24 -3.08 5.53
C ILE A 51 -4.62 -4.10 4.58
N GLU A 52 -3.75 -4.97 5.11
CA GLU A 52 -3.27 -6.15 4.40
C GLU A 52 -4.37 -7.23 4.46
N ARG A 53 -4.99 -7.52 3.32
CA ARG A 53 -5.83 -8.72 3.17
C ARG A 53 -5.19 -9.61 2.13
N SER A 54 -4.65 -10.73 2.58
CA SER A 54 -4.38 -11.88 1.73
C SER A 54 -5.73 -12.40 1.21
N ASP A 55 -5.92 -12.43 -0.10
CA ASP A 55 -7.03 -13.19 -0.68
C ASP A 55 -6.84 -14.66 -0.28
N ALA A 56 -7.83 -15.19 0.43
CA ALA A 56 -7.91 -16.60 0.82
C ALA A 56 -8.34 -17.47 -0.37
#